data_AF-B3PM07-F1
#
_entry.id   AF-B3PM07-F1
#
_cell.length_a   1.000
_cell.length_b   1.000
_cell.length_c   1.000
_cell.angle_alpha   90.00
_cell.angle_beta   90.00
_cell.angle_gamma   90.00
#
_symmetry.space_group_name_H-M   'P 1'
#
loop_
_entity.id
_entity.type
_entity.pdbx_description
1 polymer ?
#
loop_
_entity_poly.entity_id
_entity_poly.type
_entity_poly.pdbx_seq_one_letter_code
_entity_poly.pdbx_strand_id
1 'polypeptide(L)'
;MTIKEAAIERHAVKKFTSKAIPTDIISLLNDKIMRINQAANLDLLLVQGSADGLSNIAKLILFKGVNNYFVLAGKESPDLDEKLGYYGAELMLYSQTLGLNTCWVGGTYNAKNVLKHFESDEIIVKGIIVVGYGETQGVPHSCEKIKKIATYDGTAPQWFLEGVKFLLYAPTAHNKQNFVVRGNKNKVALHSESKSFGKIETGIGKYFFEIGAETKNFEWVESF
;
A
#
# COMPACT_ATOMS: atom_id res chain seq x y z
N MET A 1 -9.19 -1.08 16.02
CA MET A 1 -8.39 0.14 15.81
C MET A 1 -8.98 0.96 14.67
N THR A 2 -8.83 2.27 14.71
CA THR A 2 -9.18 3.21 13.63
C THR A 2 -8.18 3.13 12.48
N ILE A 3 -8.49 3.74 11.33
CA ILE A 3 -7.56 3.80 10.20
C ILE A 3 -6.30 4.63 10.51
N LYS A 4 -6.43 5.67 11.35
CA LYS A 4 -5.30 6.50 11.79
C LYS A 4 -4.35 5.68 12.67
N GLU A 5 -4.89 4.91 13.62
CA GLU A 5 -4.12 3.98 14.44
C GLU A 5 -3.43 2.92 13.58
N ALA A 6 -4.16 2.31 12.64
CA ALA A 6 -3.60 1.34 11.71
C ALA A 6 -2.44 1.92 10.89
N ALA A 7 -2.54 3.16 10.40
CA ALA A 7 -1.46 3.80 9.65
C ALA A 7 -0.17 3.96 10.48
N ILE A 8 -0.31 4.27 11.76
CA ILE A 8 0.81 4.46 12.70
C ILE A 8 1.44 3.11 13.09
N GLU A 9 0.60 2.14 13.43
CA GLU A 9 1.03 0.84 13.99
C GLU A 9 1.42 -0.18 12.90
N ARG A 10 1.01 0.03 11.65
CA ARG A 10 1.35 -0.89 10.57
C ARG A 10 2.83 -0.84 10.25
N HIS A 11 3.48 -1.98 10.43
CA HIS A 11 4.86 -2.21 10.01
C HIS A 11 4.95 -3.40 9.06
N ALA A 12 6.03 -3.46 8.28
CA ALA A 12 6.24 -4.58 7.36
C ALA A 12 6.55 -5.87 8.13
N VAL A 13 5.73 -6.89 7.95
CA VAL A 13 5.93 -8.21 8.55
C VAL A 13 6.25 -9.25 7.49
N LYS A 14 7.32 -10.00 7.70
CA LYS A 14 7.76 -11.04 6.75
C LYS A 14 7.75 -12.46 7.34
N LYS A 15 7.38 -12.60 8.61
CA LYS A 15 7.25 -13.89 9.28
C LYS A 15 5.84 -14.01 9.84
N PHE A 16 5.15 -15.07 9.44
CA PHE A 16 3.75 -15.30 9.75
C PHE A 16 3.58 -16.63 10.48
N THR A 17 2.60 -16.66 11.37
CA THR A 17 2.16 -17.88 12.05
C THR A 17 1.35 -18.77 11.10
N SER A 18 1.12 -20.02 11.48
CA SER A 18 0.25 -20.95 10.75
C SER A 18 -1.25 -20.72 10.99
N LYS A 19 -1.62 -19.72 11.81
CA LYS A 19 -3.03 -19.44 12.13
C LYS A 19 -3.78 -19.03 10.86
N ALA A 20 -4.82 -19.78 10.52
CA ALA A 20 -5.70 -19.47 9.41
C ALA A 20 -6.45 -18.15 9.64
N ILE A 21 -6.68 -17.40 8.57
CA ILE A 21 -7.56 -16.22 8.62
C ILE A 21 -9.01 -16.73 8.72
N PRO A 22 -9.77 -16.33 9.75
CA PRO A 22 -11.18 -16.69 9.90
C PRO A 22 -12.03 -16.33 8.67
N THR A 23 -13.03 -17.15 8.37
CA THR A 23 -13.88 -16.99 7.17
C THR A 23 -14.65 -15.67 7.15
N ASP A 24 -15.06 -15.15 8.30
CA ASP A 24 -15.68 -13.82 8.44
C ASP A 24 -14.71 -12.70 8.04
N ILE A 25 -13.45 -12.77 8.47
CA ILE A 25 -12.40 -11.82 8.05
C ILE A 25 -12.11 -11.94 6.55
N ILE A 26 -12.07 -13.16 6.00
CA ILE A 26 -11.93 -13.39 4.56
C ILE A 26 -13.08 -12.75 3.78
N SER A 27 -14.32 -12.88 4.26
CA SER A 27 -15.50 -12.24 3.66
C SER A 27 -15.34 -10.73 3.64
N LEU A 28 -14.92 -10.12 4.75
CA LEU A 28 -14.69 -8.68 4.84
C LEU A 28 -13.61 -8.19 3.85
N LEU A 29 -12.52 -8.95 3.70
CA LEU A 29 -11.46 -8.62 2.74
C LEU A 29 -11.94 -8.73 1.29
N ASN A 30 -12.67 -9.79 0.96
CA ASN A 30 -13.22 -9.97 -0.39
C ASN A 30 -14.27 -8.90 -0.74
N ASP A 31 -15.13 -8.52 0.21
CA ASP A 31 -16.09 -7.42 0.04
C ASP A 31 -15.37 -6.09 -0.21
N LYS A 32 -14.28 -5.84 0.52
CA LYS A 32 -13.46 -4.63 0.31
C LYS A 32 -12.80 -4.64 -1.08
N ILE A 33 -12.22 -5.76 -1.48
CA ILE A 33 -11.62 -5.96 -2.81
C ILE A 33 -12.66 -5.73 -3.91
N MET A 34 -13.85 -6.32 -3.79
CA MET A 34 -14.93 -6.16 -4.76
C MET A 34 -15.30 -4.69 -4.96
N ARG A 35 -15.48 -3.94 -3.86
CA ARG A 35 -15.80 -2.50 -3.93
C ARG A 35 -14.69 -1.69 -4.57
N ILE A 36 -13.42 -2.01 -4.26
CA ILE A 36 -12.27 -1.36 -4.89
C ILE A 36 -12.24 -1.65 -6.40
N ASN A 37 -12.35 -2.92 -6.79
CA ASN A 37 -12.31 -3.32 -8.19
C ASN A 37 -13.40 -2.61 -9.01
N GLN A 38 -14.62 -2.53 -8.47
CA GLN A 38 -15.73 -1.81 -9.09
C GLN A 38 -15.48 -0.30 -9.20
N ALA A 39 -14.99 0.34 -8.13
CA ALA A 39 -14.81 1.80 -8.11
C ALA A 39 -13.59 2.26 -8.91
N ALA A 40 -12.53 1.46 -8.96
CA ALA A 40 -11.24 1.83 -9.53
C ALA A 40 -10.94 1.19 -10.89
N ASN A 41 -11.81 0.27 -11.35
CA ASN A 41 -11.59 -0.58 -12.51
C ASN A 41 -10.25 -1.34 -12.42
N LEU A 42 -10.10 -2.10 -11.34
CA LEU A 42 -8.93 -2.92 -11.03
C LEU A 42 -9.33 -4.40 -10.90
N ASP A 43 -8.33 -5.27 -10.87
CA ASP A 43 -8.48 -6.72 -10.80
C ASP A 43 -7.74 -7.27 -9.56
N LEU A 44 -7.94 -6.64 -8.40
CA LEU A 44 -7.34 -7.10 -7.15
C LEU A 44 -7.98 -8.42 -6.73
N LEU A 45 -7.18 -9.31 -6.13
CA LEU A 45 -7.64 -10.63 -5.70
C LEU A 45 -6.93 -11.09 -4.42
N LEU A 46 -7.61 -11.87 -3.59
CA LEU A 46 -7.00 -12.53 -2.43
C LEU A 46 -6.74 -14.01 -2.74
N VAL A 47 -5.46 -14.38 -2.83
CA VAL A 47 -5.04 -15.79 -2.91
C VAL A 47 -4.88 -16.34 -1.50
N GLN A 48 -5.52 -17.47 -1.21
CA GLN A 48 -5.53 -18.13 0.10
C GLN A 48 -4.89 -19.51 0.03
N GLY A 49 -4.32 -19.97 1.14
CA GLY A 49 -3.74 -21.31 1.23
C GLY A 49 -2.56 -21.57 0.29
N SER A 50 -1.94 -20.51 -0.22
CA SER A 50 -0.86 -20.57 -1.19
C SER A 50 0.14 -19.43 -1.00
N ALA A 51 1.40 -19.73 -1.33
CA ALA A 51 2.49 -18.76 -1.43
C ALA A 51 3.20 -18.87 -2.79
N ASP A 52 2.50 -19.33 -3.82
CA ASP A 52 2.98 -19.45 -5.20
C ASP A 52 3.38 -18.11 -5.85
N GLY A 53 2.86 -17.00 -5.32
CA GLY A 53 3.29 -15.63 -5.65
C GLY A 53 4.70 -15.27 -5.16
N LEU A 54 5.33 -16.13 -4.37
CA LEU A 54 6.72 -16.01 -3.93
C LEU A 54 7.58 -17.14 -4.51
N SER A 55 8.84 -16.84 -4.84
CA SER A 55 9.80 -17.88 -5.20
C SER A 55 10.09 -18.81 -4.02
N ASN A 56 10.54 -20.05 -4.28
CA ASN A 56 10.89 -21.00 -3.22
C ASN A 56 11.98 -20.46 -2.28
N ILE A 57 12.97 -19.75 -2.84
CA ILE A 57 14.02 -19.09 -2.06
C ILE A 57 13.44 -17.99 -1.18
N ALA A 58 12.55 -17.14 -1.73
CA ALA A 58 11.91 -16.07 -0.97
C ALA A 58 11.06 -16.61 0.20
N LYS A 59 10.31 -17.70 -0.02
CA LYS A 59 9.52 -18.36 1.04
C LYS A 59 10.38 -18.88 2.20
N LEU A 60 11.54 -19.45 1.88
CA LEU A 60 12.42 -20.05 2.88
C LEU A 60 13.22 -19.01 3.68
N ILE A 61 13.71 -17.97 3.01
CA ILE A 61 14.70 -17.04 3.59
C ILE A 61 14.08 -15.72 4.03
N LEU A 62 13.09 -15.20 3.29
CA LEU A 62 12.57 -13.85 3.48
C LEU A 62 11.16 -13.82 4.07
N PHE A 63 10.27 -14.69 3.58
CA PHE A 63 8.83 -14.63 3.81
C PHE A 63 8.30 -15.93 4.44
N LYS A 64 8.79 -16.24 5.64
CA LYS A 64 8.48 -17.49 6.34
C LYS A 64 7.01 -17.54 6.75
N GLY A 65 6.35 -18.66 6.49
CA GLY A 65 4.98 -18.91 6.93
C GLY A 65 3.91 -18.14 6.16
N VAL A 66 4.27 -17.40 5.11
CA VAL A 66 3.28 -16.79 4.22
C VAL A 66 2.43 -17.89 3.60
N ASN A 67 1.11 -17.71 3.64
CA ASN A 67 0.14 -18.62 3.05
C ASN A 67 -1.03 -17.90 2.38
N ASN A 68 -1.04 -16.57 2.39
CA ASN A 68 -2.05 -15.76 1.73
C ASN A 68 -1.41 -14.47 1.21
N TYR A 69 -1.91 -13.95 0.10
CA TYR A 69 -1.46 -12.67 -0.45
C TYR A 69 -2.54 -12.02 -1.31
N PHE A 70 -2.54 -10.69 -1.32
CA PHE A 70 -3.28 -9.91 -2.31
C PHE A 70 -2.47 -9.77 -3.59
N VAL A 71 -3.14 -9.89 -4.72
CA VAL A 71 -2.59 -9.59 -6.04
C VAL A 71 -2.93 -8.16 -6.41
N LEU A 72 -1.92 -7.40 -6.83
CA LEU A 72 -2.09 -6.03 -7.33
C LEU A 72 -2.06 -6.06 -8.85
N ALA A 73 -3.24 -6.05 -9.46
CA ALA A 73 -3.38 -6.18 -10.89
C ALA A 73 -4.52 -5.33 -11.46
N GLY A 74 -4.43 -5.08 -12.76
CA GLY A 74 -5.46 -4.41 -13.55
C GLY A 74 -5.07 -4.38 -15.02
N LYS A 75 -5.94 -3.83 -15.86
CA LYS A 75 -5.65 -3.59 -17.27
C LYS A 75 -4.76 -2.36 -17.48
N GLU A 76 -4.00 -2.35 -18.57
CA GLU A 76 -3.14 -1.23 -18.92
C GLU A 76 -3.91 0.10 -18.93
N SER A 77 -3.42 1.07 -18.19
CA SER A 77 -3.93 2.44 -18.16
C SER A 77 -2.84 3.39 -17.65
N PRO A 78 -2.86 4.68 -18.03
CA PRO A 78 -1.80 5.63 -17.65
C PRO A 78 -1.60 5.79 -16.13
N ASP A 79 -2.67 5.53 -15.37
CA ASP A 79 -2.78 5.68 -13.92
C ASP A 79 -2.82 4.33 -13.16
N LEU A 80 -2.64 3.19 -13.83
CA LEU A 80 -2.70 1.85 -13.23
C LEU A 80 -1.80 1.75 -11.98
N ASP A 81 -0.53 2.12 -12.12
CA ASP A 81 0.45 2.00 -11.04
C ASP A 81 0.07 2.85 -9.83
N GLU A 82 -0.42 4.07 -10.05
CA GLU A 82 -0.83 4.96 -8.96
C GLU A 82 -2.09 4.44 -8.27
N LYS A 83 -3.09 3.98 -9.02
CA LYS A 83 -4.29 3.33 -8.48
C LYS A 83 -3.93 2.09 -7.65
N LEU A 84 -3.07 1.21 -8.16
CA LEU A 84 -2.62 0.03 -7.44
C LEU A 84 -1.86 0.40 -6.16
N GLY A 85 -1.06 1.46 -6.20
CA GLY A 85 -0.43 2.05 -5.02
C GLY A 85 -1.45 2.48 -3.96
N TYR A 86 -2.39 3.32 -4.37
CA TYR A 86 -3.43 3.89 -3.51
C TYR A 86 -4.31 2.81 -2.87
N TYR A 87 -4.92 1.97 -3.70
CA TYR A 87 -5.86 0.95 -3.23
C TYR A 87 -5.17 -0.25 -2.57
N GLY A 88 -3.92 -0.54 -2.95
CA GLY A 88 -3.08 -1.49 -2.22
C GLY A 88 -2.78 -1.00 -0.80
N ALA A 89 -2.50 0.29 -0.61
CA ALA A 89 -2.32 0.89 0.71
C ALA A 89 -3.62 0.87 1.54
N GLU A 90 -4.76 1.12 0.90
CA GLU A 90 -6.07 0.99 1.53
C GLU A 90 -6.33 -0.43 2.03
N LEU A 91 -6.14 -1.45 1.20
CA LEU A 91 -6.27 -2.86 1.61
C LEU A 91 -5.30 -3.23 2.72
N MET A 92 -4.07 -2.74 2.64
CA MET A 92 -3.03 -2.99 3.62
C MET A 92 -3.41 -2.44 5.01
N LEU A 93 -3.92 -1.21 5.07
CA LEU A 93 -4.38 -0.61 6.33
C LEU A 93 -5.69 -1.19 6.82
N TYR A 94 -6.63 -1.53 5.92
CA TYR A 94 -7.84 -2.25 6.30
C TYR A 94 -7.51 -3.63 6.89
N SER A 95 -6.54 -4.34 6.33
CA SER A 95 -6.07 -5.62 6.92
C SER A 95 -5.54 -5.44 8.35
N GLN A 96 -4.80 -4.34 8.59
CA GLN A 96 -4.30 -4.00 9.93
C GLN A 96 -5.46 -3.73 10.91
N THR A 97 -6.55 -3.08 10.48
CA THR A 97 -7.71 -2.87 11.37
C THR A 97 -8.41 -4.16 11.77
N LEU A 98 -8.27 -5.21 10.95
CA LEU A 98 -8.75 -6.58 11.24
C LEU A 98 -7.74 -7.43 12.04
N GLY A 99 -6.63 -6.84 12.48
CA GLY A 99 -5.59 -7.50 13.27
C GLY A 99 -4.64 -8.38 12.44
N LEU A 100 -4.60 -8.19 11.12
CA LEU A 100 -3.66 -8.87 10.23
C LEU A 100 -2.45 -8.00 9.96
N ASN A 101 -1.31 -8.64 9.69
CA ASN A 101 -0.08 -7.96 9.29
C ASN A 101 0.17 -8.14 7.79
N THR A 102 0.96 -7.24 7.22
CA THR A 102 1.19 -7.19 5.78
C THR A 102 2.62 -6.83 5.41
N CYS A 103 3.05 -7.21 4.20
CA CYS A 103 4.26 -6.67 3.59
C CYS A 103 4.10 -6.58 2.06
N TRP A 104 4.46 -5.42 1.51
CA TRP A 104 4.49 -5.20 0.06
C TRP A 104 5.66 -5.93 -0.59
N VAL A 105 5.43 -6.57 -1.74
CA VAL A 105 6.45 -7.26 -2.54
C VAL A 105 6.31 -6.86 -4.00
N GLY A 106 7.07 -5.85 -4.42
CA GLY A 106 7.00 -5.29 -5.79
C GLY A 106 8.04 -5.86 -6.76
N GLY A 107 9.28 -6.13 -6.31
CA GLY A 107 10.39 -6.49 -7.21
C GLY A 107 10.74 -7.98 -7.32
N THR A 108 10.22 -8.82 -6.41
CA THR A 108 10.68 -10.22 -6.27
C THR A 108 9.55 -11.24 -6.22
N TYR A 109 8.34 -10.85 -6.60
CA TYR A 109 7.20 -11.75 -6.67
C TYR A 109 7.25 -12.60 -7.94
N ASN A 110 6.59 -13.75 -7.93
CA ASN A 110 6.54 -14.67 -9.06
C ASN A 110 5.39 -14.32 -10.00
N ALA A 111 5.62 -13.33 -10.88
CA ALA A 111 4.60 -12.83 -11.81
C ALA A 111 3.94 -13.93 -12.65
N LYS A 112 4.73 -14.91 -13.13
CA LYS A 112 4.21 -16.03 -13.94
C LYS A 112 3.19 -16.87 -13.19
N ASN A 113 3.39 -17.13 -11.90
CA ASN A 113 2.42 -17.89 -11.12
C ASN A 113 1.22 -17.03 -10.75
N VAL A 114 1.44 -15.76 -10.39
CA VAL A 114 0.36 -14.84 -10.04
C VAL A 114 -0.61 -14.63 -11.22
N LEU A 115 -0.09 -14.51 -12.45
CA LEU A 115 -0.91 -14.36 -13.65
C LEU A 115 -1.84 -15.54 -13.92
N LYS A 116 -1.54 -16.76 -13.44
CA LYS A 116 -2.41 -17.93 -13.63
C LYS A 116 -3.73 -17.85 -12.88
N HIS A 117 -3.87 -16.91 -11.94
CA HIS A 117 -5.13 -16.66 -11.23
C HIS A 117 -6.11 -15.83 -12.08
N PHE A 118 -5.71 -15.38 -13.26
CA PHE A 118 -6.55 -14.65 -14.20
C PHE A 118 -6.73 -15.44 -15.50
N GLU A 119 -7.93 -15.33 -16.09
CA GLU A 119 -8.25 -15.94 -17.38
C GLU A 119 -7.86 -15.04 -18.57
N SER A 120 -7.66 -13.75 -18.33
CA SER A 120 -7.38 -12.77 -19.39
C SER A 120 -5.89 -12.44 -19.48
N ASP A 121 -5.35 -12.52 -20.69
CA ASP A 121 -3.97 -12.12 -21.01
C ASP A 121 -3.74 -10.60 -21.01
N GLU A 122 -4.82 -9.80 -20.85
CA GLU A 122 -4.73 -8.33 -20.75
C GLU A 122 -4.37 -7.85 -19.33
N ILE A 123 -4.38 -8.75 -18.35
CA ILE A 123 -4.11 -8.42 -16.94
C ILE A 123 -2.62 -8.19 -16.72
N ILE A 124 -2.31 -7.04 -16.12
CA ILE A 124 -0.95 -6.66 -15.73
C ILE A 124 -0.86 -6.70 -14.21
N VAL A 125 0.09 -7.49 -13.70
CA VAL A 125 0.41 -7.55 -12.28
C VAL A 125 1.58 -6.60 -11.99
N LYS A 126 1.47 -5.80 -10.92
CA LYS A 126 2.51 -4.85 -10.49
C LYS A 126 3.08 -5.16 -9.10
N GLY A 127 2.60 -6.21 -8.45
CA GLY A 127 3.12 -6.69 -7.18
C GLY A 127 2.14 -7.58 -6.45
N ILE A 128 2.55 -7.99 -5.25
CA ILE A 128 1.68 -8.63 -4.28
C ILE A 128 1.85 -7.99 -2.90
N ILE A 129 0.85 -8.15 -2.04
CA ILE A 129 0.94 -7.82 -0.61
C ILE A 129 0.69 -9.11 0.16
N VAL A 130 1.71 -9.64 0.83
CA VAL A 130 1.53 -10.83 1.68
C VAL A 130 0.72 -10.45 2.91
N VAL A 131 -0.18 -11.33 3.38
CA VAL A 131 -1.11 -11.04 4.47
C VAL A 131 -1.35 -12.25 5.38
N GLY A 132 -1.45 -11.99 6.68
CA GLY A 132 -1.74 -13.01 7.70
C GLY A 132 -1.40 -12.56 9.10
N TYR A 133 -1.49 -13.45 10.08
CA TYR A 133 -1.06 -13.16 11.45
C TYR A 133 0.46 -13.24 11.57
N GLY A 134 1.10 -12.11 11.85
CA GLY A 134 2.55 -12.04 12.06
C GLY A 134 3.02 -12.80 13.30
N GLU A 135 4.24 -13.32 13.27
CA GLU A 135 4.93 -13.76 14.50
C GLU A 135 5.23 -12.57 15.44
N THR A 136 5.30 -11.36 14.88
CA THR A 136 5.41 -10.06 15.58
C THR A 136 4.56 -9.02 14.84
N GLN A 137 4.40 -7.83 15.43
CA GLN A 137 3.76 -6.68 14.76
C GLN A 137 4.70 -5.90 13.82
N GLY A 138 5.90 -6.42 13.55
CA GLY A 138 6.94 -5.72 12.81
C GLY A 138 7.67 -4.67 13.66
N VAL A 139 8.50 -3.86 13.01
CA VAL A 139 9.27 -2.78 13.68
C VAL A 139 9.04 -1.45 12.97
N PRO A 140 8.95 -0.34 13.71
CA PRO A 140 8.91 0.99 13.12
C PRO A 140 10.10 1.23 12.19
N HIS A 141 9.86 1.85 11.04
CA HIS A 141 10.92 2.29 10.15
C HIS A 141 11.36 3.71 10.50
N SER A 142 12.62 4.04 10.18
CA SER A 142 13.12 5.41 10.35
C SER A 142 12.35 6.35 9.41
N CYS A 143 11.86 7.45 9.95
CA CYS A 143 11.14 8.48 9.19
C CYS A 143 12.08 9.61 8.78
N GLU A 144 11.90 10.13 7.56
CA GLU A 144 12.57 11.34 7.10
C GLU A 144 12.05 12.59 7.81
N LYS A 145 12.80 13.70 7.69
CA LYS A 145 12.36 14.99 8.24
C LYS A 145 11.33 15.64 7.32
N ILE A 146 10.21 16.12 7.88
CA ILE A 146 9.15 16.85 7.15
C ILE A 146 9.72 17.89 6.17
N LYS A 147 10.67 18.73 6.63
CA LYS A 147 11.29 19.79 5.81
C LYS A 147 12.08 19.30 4.59
N LYS A 148 12.42 18.01 4.52
CA LYS A 148 13.15 17.42 3.39
C LYS A 148 12.21 17.01 2.25
N ILE A 149 10.99 16.62 2.60
CA ILE A 149 10.02 16.06 1.62
C ILE A 149 8.88 17.02 1.30
N ALA A 150 8.65 18.05 2.11
CA ALA A 150 7.51 18.96 1.95
C ALA A 150 7.90 20.43 1.97
N THR A 151 7.35 21.18 1.01
CA THR A 151 7.38 22.65 0.98
C THR A 151 5.95 23.20 0.92
N TYR A 152 5.75 24.39 1.45
CA TYR A 152 4.45 25.05 1.46
C TYR A 152 4.63 26.55 1.21
N ASP A 153 3.78 27.12 0.35
CA ASP A 153 3.75 28.55 0.05
C ASP A 153 3.04 29.31 1.19
N GLY A 154 3.82 30.03 1.98
CA GLY A 154 3.36 30.71 3.20
C GLY A 154 3.39 29.81 4.44
N THR A 155 2.52 30.08 5.40
CA THR A 155 2.41 29.28 6.64
C THR A 155 1.61 28.01 6.38
N ALA A 156 2.26 26.85 6.56
CA ALA A 156 1.62 25.55 6.41
C ALA A 156 0.48 25.37 7.44
N PRO A 157 -0.76 25.09 7.01
CA PRO A 157 -1.87 24.82 7.91
C PRO A 157 -1.71 23.46 8.59
N GLN A 158 -2.37 23.27 9.74
CA GLN A 158 -2.22 22.04 10.53
C GLN A 158 -2.60 20.78 9.75
N TRP A 159 -3.67 20.83 8.94
CA TRP A 159 -4.08 19.68 8.13
C TRP A 159 -2.98 19.23 7.16
N PHE A 160 -2.21 20.17 6.58
CA PHE A 160 -1.10 19.84 5.68
C PHE A 160 0.03 19.15 6.46
N LEU A 161 0.37 19.69 7.64
CA LEU A 161 1.40 19.10 8.49
C LEU A 161 1.02 17.68 8.96
N GLU A 162 -0.24 17.45 9.32
CA GLU A 162 -0.73 16.11 9.66
C GLU A 162 -0.71 15.18 8.43
N GLY A 163 -1.08 15.67 7.25
CA GLY A 163 -0.94 14.92 6.00
C GLY A 163 0.50 14.47 5.74
N VAL A 164 1.47 15.38 5.84
CA VAL A 164 2.90 15.04 5.67
C VAL A 164 3.38 14.09 6.77
N LYS A 165 2.90 14.25 8.00
CA LYS A 165 3.23 13.33 9.10
C LYS A 165 2.75 11.91 8.80
N PHE A 166 1.51 11.75 8.32
CA PHE A 166 1.01 10.44 7.94
C PHE A 166 1.70 9.87 6.70
N LEU A 167 2.05 10.72 5.73
CA LEU A 167 2.86 10.33 4.58
C LEU A 167 4.19 9.66 4.99
N LEU A 168 4.82 10.09 6.08
CA LEU A 168 6.05 9.46 6.58
C LEU A 168 5.85 8.03 7.12
N TYR A 169 4.62 7.65 7.48
CA TYR A 169 4.29 6.27 7.84
C TYR A 169 4.07 5.35 6.62
N ALA A 170 3.96 5.93 5.42
CA ALA A 170 3.79 5.16 4.19
C ALA A 170 5.02 4.25 3.94
N PRO A 171 4.80 2.96 3.58
CA PRO A 171 5.90 2.12 3.15
C PRO A 171 6.43 2.60 1.79
N THR A 172 7.76 2.60 1.64
CA THR A 172 8.43 2.83 0.35
C THR A 172 9.48 1.76 0.08
N ALA A 173 9.82 1.58 -1.19
CA ALA A 173 10.85 0.63 -1.59
C ALA A 173 12.18 0.99 -0.91
N HIS A 174 12.75 0.02 -0.20
CA HIS A 174 13.98 0.19 0.59
C HIS A 174 13.92 1.32 1.64
N ASN A 175 12.71 1.72 2.06
CA ASN A 175 12.48 2.80 3.02
C ASN A 175 13.15 4.13 2.63
N LYS A 176 13.21 4.46 1.34
CA LYS A 176 13.86 5.70 0.86
C LYS A 176 13.04 6.96 1.12
N GLN A 177 11.71 6.86 1.16
CA GLN A 177 10.80 7.99 1.37
C GLN A 177 11.10 9.20 0.47
N ASN A 178 11.37 8.94 -0.82
CA ASN A 178 11.68 9.95 -1.83
C ASN A 178 10.44 10.74 -2.29
N PHE A 179 9.60 11.17 -1.35
CA PHE A 179 8.42 11.97 -1.63
C PHE A 179 8.78 13.43 -1.84
N VAL A 180 8.07 14.06 -2.78
CA VAL A 180 8.05 15.51 -2.99
C VAL A 180 6.62 15.98 -2.84
N VAL A 181 6.39 16.80 -1.82
CA VAL A 181 5.09 17.39 -1.50
C VAL A 181 5.20 18.91 -1.61
N ARG A 182 4.28 19.53 -2.33
CA ARG A 182 4.14 20.98 -2.38
C ARG A 182 2.71 21.35 -2.01
N GLY A 183 2.53 22.42 -1.24
CA GLY A 183 1.21 22.95 -0.91
C GLY A 183 1.12 24.46 -1.12
N ASN A 184 -0.07 24.93 -1.54
CA ASN A 184 -0.41 26.34 -1.62
C ASN A 184 -1.93 26.49 -1.43
N LYS A 185 -2.36 27.28 -0.45
CA LYS A 185 -3.77 27.41 -0.06
C LYS A 185 -4.39 26.02 0.20
N ASN A 186 -5.45 25.65 -0.50
CA ASN A 186 -6.08 24.33 -0.40
C ASN A 186 -5.56 23.33 -1.45
N LYS A 187 -4.48 23.62 -2.18
CA LYS A 187 -3.97 22.74 -3.23
C LYS A 187 -2.75 21.98 -2.74
N VAL A 188 -2.63 20.72 -3.14
CA VAL A 188 -1.47 19.87 -2.85
C VAL A 188 -1.05 19.10 -4.09
N ALA A 189 0.25 19.02 -4.34
CA ALA A 189 0.88 18.15 -5.33
C ALA A 189 1.80 17.19 -4.58
N LEU A 190 1.71 15.90 -4.90
CA LEU A 190 2.51 14.86 -4.28
C LEU A 190 2.94 13.85 -5.34
N HIS A 191 4.25 13.56 -5.39
CA HIS A 191 4.79 12.43 -6.14
C HIS A 191 6.00 11.82 -5.44
N SER A 192 6.35 10.58 -5.80
CA SER A 192 7.63 9.95 -5.43
C SER A 192 8.64 10.04 -6.58
N GLU A 193 9.87 10.44 -6.27
CA GLU A 193 11.03 10.41 -7.19
C GLU A 193 11.71 9.03 -7.23
N SER A 194 11.05 7.99 -6.74
CA SER A 194 11.55 6.61 -6.85
C SER A 194 11.59 6.16 -8.31
N LYS A 195 12.76 5.66 -8.75
CA LYS A 195 13.01 5.30 -10.16
C LYS A 195 12.00 4.28 -10.71
N SER A 196 11.93 3.12 -10.06
CA SER A 196 11.15 1.97 -10.57
C SER A 196 9.77 1.86 -9.96
N PHE A 197 9.50 2.59 -8.87
CA PHE A 197 8.26 2.47 -8.10
C PHE A 197 7.56 3.83 -7.91
N GLY A 198 8.00 4.89 -8.59
CA GLY A 198 7.53 6.26 -8.37
C GLY A 198 6.01 6.39 -8.38
N LYS A 199 5.33 5.91 -9.43
CA LYS A 199 3.86 5.98 -9.52
C LYS A 199 3.14 5.17 -8.42
N ILE A 200 3.60 3.95 -8.14
CA ILE A 200 3.04 3.12 -7.06
C ILE A 200 3.21 3.82 -5.72
N GLU A 201 4.42 4.31 -5.42
CA GLU A 201 4.70 5.02 -4.18
C GLU A 201 3.91 6.33 -4.09
N THR A 202 3.73 7.07 -5.19
CA THR A 202 2.84 8.23 -5.23
C THR A 202 1.44 7.87 -4.76
N GLY A 203 0.87 6.78 -5.28
CA GLY A 203 -0.46 6.30 -4.88
C GLY A 203 -0.54 5.95 -3.39
N ILE A 204 0.44 5.17 -2.90
CA ILE A 204 0.56 4.84 -1.46
C ILE A 204 0.63 6.13 -0.64
N GLY A 205 1.47 7.08 -1.07
CA GLY A 205 1.68 8.35 -0.38
C GLY A 205 0.42 9.21 -0.34
N LYS A 206 -0.32 9.32 -1.45
CA LYS A 206 -1.59 10.06 -1.50
C LYS A 206 -2.59 9.51 -0.48
N TYR A 207 -2.77 8.19 -0.42
CA TYR A 207 -3.69 7.57 0.55
C TYR A 207 -3.29 7.86 2.00
N PHE A 208 -2.00 7.74 2.35
CA PHE A 208 -1.53 8.08 3.69
C PHE A 208 -1.66 9.58 4.00
N PHE A 209 -1.35 10.45 3.05
CA PHE A 209 -1.50 11.89 3.22
C PHE A 209 -2.96 12.25 3.52
N GLU A 210 -3.92 11.68 2.79
CA GLU A 210 -5.36 11.91 3.00
C GLU A 210 -5.85 11.51 4.38
N ILE A 211 -5.32 10.42 4.95
CA ILE A 211 -5.67 9.99 6.32
C ILE A 211 -5.32 11.08 7.34
N GLY A 212 -4.15 11.72 7.19
CA GLY A 212 -3.72 12.80 8.08
C GLY A 212 -4.39 14.13 7.77
N ALA A 213 -4.48 14.49 6.49
CA ALA A 213 -4.95 15.78 6.03
C ALA A 213 -6.47 15.95 6.04
N GLU A 214 -7.23 14.85 5.98
CA GLU A 214 -8.68 14.82 5.75
C GLU A 214 -9.06 15.48 4.41
N THR A 215 -9.57 14.67 3.47
CA THR A 215 -9.83 15.05 2.07
C THR A 215 -10.67 16.30 1.86
N LYS A 216 -11.53 16.69 2.82
CA LYS A 216 -12.31 17.94 2.77
C LYS A 216 -11.47 19.22 2.81
N ASN A 217 -10.23 19.15 3.28
CA ASN A 217 -9.39 20.32 3.53
C ASN A 217 -8.58 20.77 2.29
N PHE A 218 -8.51 19.93 1.25
CA PHE A 218 -7.61 20.19 0.13
C PHE A 218 -8.07 19.53 -1.18
N GLU A 219 -7.42 19.93 -2.27
CA GLU A 219 -7.60 19.43 -3.61
C GLU A 219 -6.25 18.98 -4.18
N TRP A 220 -6.23 17.85 -4.86
CA TRP A 220 -5.05 17.39 -5.59
C TRP A 220 -4.84 18.23 -6.85
N VAL A 221 -3.59 18.58 -7.13
CA VAL A 221 -3.13 19.10 -8.42
C VAL A 221 -1.92 18.32 -8.89
N GLU A 222 -1.76 18.20 -10.21
CA GLU A 222 -0.63 17.47 -10.81
C GLU A 222 0.72 18.14 -10.52
N SER A 223 0.75 19.48 -10.52
CA SER A 223 1.93 20.29 -10.27
C SER A 223 1.60 21.72 -9.84
N PHE A 224 2.62 22.43 -9.37
CA PHE A 224 2.64 23.87 -9.10
C PHE A 224 3.59 24.57 -10.05
#